data_AF-A0A2W6ZRP7-F1
#
_entry.id   AF-A0A2W6ZRP7-F1
#
_cell.length_a   1.000
_cell.length_b   1.000
_cell.length_c   1.000
_cell.angle_alpha   90.00
_cell.angle_beta   90.00
_cell.angle_gamma   90.00
#
_symmetry.space_group_name_H-M   'P 1'
#
loop_
_entity.id
_entity.type
_entity.pdbx_description
1 polymer ?
#
loop_
_entity_poly.entity_id
_entity_poly.type
_entity_poly.pdbx_seq_one_letter_code
_entity_poly.pdbx_strand_id
1 'polypeptide(L)'
;MLNRKTMIRNGLLLGGLALGLLSAPSPGRAEVLYKLETTCSIKGGDPFPCTVEATDQGTETIYKHTWAGGTESFRVTDSPIRMDRWLAATKKWQPLTQAGARFSTNTVCFNGLDFCVVNPNYLNSVSQSNATATAQRDLVRVHFGADGRVDITCYDDGCALIQKLAPVKK
;
A
#
# COMPACT_ATOMS: atom_id res chain seq x y z
N MET A 1 28.23 34.56 66.19
CA MET A 1 29.68 34.78 65.99
C MET A 1 30.25 33.61 65.19
N LEU A 2 31.08 33.93 64.19
CA LEU A 2 32.14 33.14 63.51
C LEU A 2 32.39 31.70 64.03
N ASN A 3 32.79 30.66 63.28
CA ASN A 3 33.34 30.47 61.93
C ASN A 3 33.87 29.00 61.91
N ARG A 4 34.26 28.50 60.72
CA ARG A 4 35.25 27.44 60.46
C ARG A 4 34.77 25.98 60.71
N LYS A 5 34.97 25.01 59.81
CA LYS A 5 36.06 24.82 58.83
C LYS A 5 35.60 24.09 57.57
N THR A 6 36.12 24.59 56.45
CA THR A 6 36.42 23.90 55.19
C THR A 6 37.01 22.51 55.42
N MET A 7 36.48 21.50 54.73
CA MET A 7 37.16 20.24 54.48
C MET A 7 37.18 20.00 52.97
N ILE A 8 38.34 20.22 52.35
CA ILE A 8 38.67 19.73 51.01
C ILE A 8 39.21 18.31 51.23
N ARG A 9 38.64 17.33 50.53
CA ARG A 9 39.39 16.14 50.14
C ARG A 9 38.73 15.46 48.93
N ASN A 10 39.43 15.54 47.81
CA ASN A 10 39.23 14.78 46.59
C ASN A 10 39.07 13.29 46.90
N GLY A 11 37.98 12.71 46.40
CA GLY A 11 37.75 11.27 46.31
C GLY A 11 37.10 10.97 44.98
N LEU A 12 37.85 10.28 44.11
CA LEU A 12 37.46 9.67 42.84
C LEU A 12 35.98 9.26 42.77
N LEU A 13 35.27 9.72 41.74
CA LEU A 13 34.12 9.00 41.20
C LEU A 13 34.24 8.94 39.68
N LEU A 14 34.63 7.76 39.19
CA LEU A 14 34.41 7.33 37.82
C LEU A 14 32.89 7.30 37.58
N GLY A 15 32.35 8.29 36.86
CA GLY A 15 30.98 8.30 36.38
C GLY A 15 30.96 7.94 34.90
N GLY A 16 30.44 6.75 34.58
CA GLY A 16 30.54 6.10 33.28
C GLY A 16 29.99 6.90 32.10
N LEU A 17 30.67 6.75 30.96
CA LEU A 17 30.10 7.04 29.65
C LEU A 17 28.87 6.13 29.45
N ALA A 18 27.69 6.71 29.56
CA ALA A 18 26.47 6.10 29.02
C ALA A 18 26.62 6.07 27.49
N LEU A 19 26.97 4.91 26.94
CA LEU A 19 26.74 4.64 25.52
C LEU A 19 25.23 4.71 25.29
N GLY A 20 24.78 5.83 24.72
CA GLY A 20 23.46 5.92 24.12
C GLY A 20 23.36 4.86 23.04
N LEU A 21 22.67 3.77 23.34
CA LEU A 21 22.19 2.82 22.35
C LEU A 21 21.25 3.59 21.42
N LEU A 22 21.80 4.07 20.31
CA LEU A 22 21.02 4.44 19.13
C LEU A 22 20.28 3.16 18.72
N SER A 23 19.02 3.06 19.13
CA SER A 23 18.07 2.11 18.58
C SER A 23 17.93 2.43 17.10
N ALA A 24 18.79 1.86 16.26
CA ALA A 24 18.61 1.90 14.83
C ALA A 24 17.23 1.31 14.53
N PRO A 25 16.39 1.97 13.72
CA PRO A 25 15.13 1.36 13.29
C PRO A 25 15.48 0.05 12.59
N SER A 26 15.06 -1.07 13.18
CA SER A 26 15.20 -2.38 12.55
C SER A 26 14.55 -2.29 11.17
N PRO A 27 15.26 -2.64 10.08
CA PRO A 27 14.61 -2.76 8.78
C PRO A 27 13.46 -3.75 8.95
N GLY A 28 12.23 -3.28 8.72
CA GLY A 28 11.02 -4.07 8.85
C GLY A 28 11.20 -5.38 8.09
N ARG A 29 11.12 -6.51 8.80
CA ARG A 29 11.26 -7.81 8.18
C ARG A 29 10.05 -8.01 7.26
N ALA A 30 10.30 -8.34 6.00
CA ALA A 30 9.22 -8.64 5.08
C ALA A 30 8.39 -9.83 5.61
N GLU A 31 7.08 -9.65 5.76
CA GLU A 31 6.15 -10.64 6.29
C GLU A 31 5.09 -10.98 5.24
N VAL A 32 4.91 -12.26 4.94
CA VAL A 32 3.82 -12.70 4.05
C VAL A 32 2.51 -12.65 4.84
N LEU A 33 1.62 -11.74 4.46
CA LEU A 33 0.30 -11.57 5.07
C LEU A 33 -0.65 -12.69 4.65
N TYR A 34 -0.65 -13.03 3.35
CA TYR A 34 -1.40 -14.16 2.83
C TYR A 34 -0.91 -14.61 1.45
N LYS A 35 -1.27 -15.85 1.11
CA LYS A 35 -1.27 -16.35 -0.26
C LYS A 35 -2.68 -16.78 -0.64
N LEU A 36 -3.07 -16.50 -1.87
CA LEU A 36 -4.41 -16.77 -2.37
C LEU A 36 -4.34 -17.32 -3.80
N GLU A 37 -4.83 -18.55 -3.99
CA GLU A 37 -5.15 -19.05 -5.33
C GLU A 37 -6.47 -18.42 -5.80
N THR A 38 -6.46 -17.81 -6.97
CA THR A 38 -7.58 -17.01 -7.47
C THR A 38 -7.59 -16.91 -8.99
N THR A 39 -8.39 -15.99 -9.50
CA THR A 39 -8.53 -15.68 -10.91
C THR A 39 -8.07 -14.25 -11.18
N CYS A 40 -7.30 -14.09 -12.25
CA CYS A 40 -6.86 -12.81 -12.79
C CYS A 40 -7.40 -12.64 -14.22
N SER A 41 -7.45 -11.41 -14.72
CA SER A 41 -7.64 -11.13 -16.14
C SER A 41 -6.75 -9.97 -16.57
N ILE A 42 -6.36 -9.98 -17.86
CA ILE A 42 -5.49 -8.97 -18.45
C ILE A 42 -6.23 -8.33 -19.61
N LYS A 43 -6.23 -6.99 -19.66
CA LYS A 43 -6.85 -6.19 -20.74
C LYS A 43 -8.33 -6.54 -20.99
N GLY A 44 -9.07 -6.91 -19.94
CA GLY A 44 -10.47 -7.33 -20.04
C GLY A 44 -10.71 -8.65 -20.78
N GLY A 45 -9.65 -9.43 -21.05
CA GLY A 45 -9.76 -10.75 -21.66
C GLY A 45 -10.29 -11.82 -20.70
N ASP A 46 -10.29 -13.06 -21.17
CA ASP A 46 -10.82 -14.19 -20.41
C ASP A 46 -10.08 -14.38 -19.08
N PRO A 47 -10.81 -14.69 -17.98
CA PRO A 47 -10.19 -14.95 -16.69
C PRO A 47 -9.31 -16.22 -16.71
N PHE A 48 -8.19 -16.19 -16.01
CA PHE A 48 -7.25 -17.31 -15.88
C PHE A 48 -6.78 -17.51 -14.43
N PRO A 49 -6.38 -18.74 -14.04
CA PRO A 49 -5.86 -19.01 -12.71
C PRO A 49 -4.56 -18.24 -12.41
N CYS A 50 -4.47 -17.65 -11.22
CA CYS A 50 -3.28 -16.97 -10.73
C CYS A 50 -3.15 -17.09 -9.20
N THR A 51 -1.95 -16.92 -8.68
CA THR A 51 -1.70 -16.84 -7.24
C THR A 51 -1.35 -15.40 -6.86
N VAL A 52 -1.91 -14.91 -5.76
CA VAL A 52 -1.55 -13.62 -5.14
C VAL A 52 -0.80 -13.88 -3.86
N GLU A 53 0.39 -13.29 -3.71
CA GLU A 53 1.11 -13.18 -2.45
C GLU A 53 1.13 -11.72 -2.02
N ALA A 54 0.56 -11.43 -0.85
CA ALA A 54 0.64 -10.11 -0.22
C ALA A 54 1.71 -10.13 0.86
N THR A 55 2.68 -9.23 0.76
CA THR A 55 3.82 -9.14 1.67
C THR A 55 3.93 -7.74 2.22
N ASP A 56 3.85 -7.61 3.55
CA ASP A 56 4.13 -6.36 4.24
C ASP A 56 5.65 -6.10 4.26
N GLN A 57 6.04 -4.88 3.92
CA GLN A 57 7.42 -4.39 4.00
C GLN A 57 7.54 -3.17 4.93
N GLY A 58 6.61 -3.05 5.88
CA GLY A 58 6.59 -2.06 6.96
C GLY A 58 5.94 -0.73 6.58
N THR A 59 6.23 -0.17 5.41
CA THR A 59 5.59 1.07 4.93
C THR A 59 4.76 0.88 3.66
N GLU A 60 4.84 -0.31 3.08
CA GLU A 60 4.18 -0.66 1.83
C GLU A 60 3.82 -2.14 1.87
N THR A 61 2.70 -2.50 1.25
CA THR A 61 2.35 -3.90 0.98
C THR A 61 2.60 -4.17 -0.50
N ILE A 62 3.33 -5.25 -0.77
CA ILE A 62 3.59 -5.74 -2.12
C ILE A 62 2.63 -6.88 -2.43
N TYR A 63 1.88 -6.74 -3.53
CA TYR A 63 0.99 -7.76 -4.06
C TYR A 63 1.61 -8.34 -5.32
N LYS A 64 2.21 -9.53 -5.19
CA LYS A 64 2.81 -10.26 -6.31
C LYS A 64 1.80 -11.26 -6.86
N HIS A 65 1.43 -11.09 -8.12
CA HIS A 65 0.54 -11.97 -8.86
C HIS A 65 1.39 -12.86 -9.77
N THR A 66 1.19 -14.17 -9.72
CA THR A 66 1.96 -15.14 -10.52
C THR A 66 1.00 -16.05 -11.26
N TRP A 67 1.28 -16.32 -12.54
CA TRP A 67 0.56 -17.29 -13.37
C TRP A 67 1.54 -17.95 -14.35
N ALA A 68 1.07 -18.93 -15.12
CA ALA A 68 1.92 -19.66 -16.08
C ALA A 68 2.63 -18.76 -17.11
N GLY A 69 2.01 -17.63 -17.45
CA GLY A 69 2.52 -16.68 -18.45
C GLY A 69 3.36 -15.54 -17.87
N GLY A 70 3.54 -15.44 -16.55
CA GLY A 70 4.38 -14.38 -15.99
C GLY A 70 4.06 -13.96 -14.55
N THR A 71 4.50 -12.75 -14.23
CA THR A 71 4.33 -12.14 -12.92
C THR A 71 3.97 -10.67 -13.09
N GLU A 72 3.06 -10.18 -12.25
CA GLU A 72 2.68 -8.79 -12.15
C GLU A 72 2.74 -8.38 -10.68
N SER A 73 3.41 -7.27 -10.38
CA SER A 73 3.53 -6.80 -9.00
C SER A 73 2.93 -5.42 -8.86
N PHE A 74 2.10 -5.26 -7.83
CA PHE A 74 1.60 -3.98 -7.39
C PHE A 74 2.11 -3.67 -6.00
N ARG A 75 2.28 -2.38 -5.72
CA ARG A 75 2.62 -1.87 -4.41
C ARG A 75 1.51 -0.94 -3.95
N VAL A 76 1.13 -1.05 -2.68
CA VAL A 76 0.21 -0.12 -2.01
C VAL A 76 0.92 0.50 -0.81
N THR A 77 0.85 1.82 -0.69
CA THR A 77 1.30 2.61 0.46
C THR A 77 0.09 3.35 1.01
N ASP A 78 -0.14 3.37 2.32
CA ASP A 78 -1.39 3.89 2.90
C ASP A 78 -1.32 5.34 3.42
N SER A 79 -0.13 5.94 3.51
CA SER A 79 0.04 7.29 4.10
C SER A 79 1.11 8.12 3.38
N PRO A 80 0.75 8.82 2.27
CA PRO A 80 -0.57 8.85 1.64
C PRO A 80 -0.88 7.58 0.84
N ILE A 81 -2.16 7.34 0.56
CA ILE A 81 -2.59 6.27 -0.36
C ILE A 81 -1.94 6.47 -1.73
N ARG A 82 -1.13 5.49 -2.14
CA ARG A 82 -0.53 5.37 -3.46
C ARG A 82 -0.57 3.94 -3.93
N MET A 83 -0.72 3.76 -5.23
CA MET A 83 -0.59 2.45 -5.87
C MET A 83 0.35 2.54 -7.05
N ASP A 84 1.33 1.63 -7.09
CA ASP A 84 2.29 1.53 -8.17
C ASP A 84 2.28 0.14 -8.80
N ARG A 85 2.63 0.07 -10.08
CA ARG A 85 2.93 -1.18 -10.81
C ARG A 85 4.43 -1.32 -11.01
N TRP A 86 4.96 -2.54 -10.86
CA TRP A 86 6.35 -2.82 -11.21
C TRP A 86 6.51 -2.99 -12.72
N LEU A 87 7.34 -2.15 -13.33
CA LEU A 87 7.73 -2.32 -14.73
C LEU A 87 9.02 -3.13 -14.82
N ALA A 88 8.90 -4.41 -15.18
CA ALA A 88 10.06 -5.30 -15.29
C ALA A 88 11.12 -4.79 -16.28
N ALA A 89 10.70 -4.19 -17.40
CA ALA A 89 11.60 -3.68 -18.44
C ALA A 89 12.51 -2.55 -17.92
N THR A 90 11.99 -1.66 -17.09
CA THR A 90 12.74 -0.51 -16.56
C THR A 90 13.21 -0.69 -15.12
N LYS A 91 12.79 -1.78 -14.46
CA LYS A 91 13.02 -2.06 -13.03
C LYS A 91 12.62 -0.88 -12.14
N LYS A 92 11.43 -0.31 -12.40
CA LYS A 92 10.91 0.84 -11.68
C LYS A 92 9.45 0.63 -11.32
N TRP A 93 9.06 1.17 -10.17
CA TRP A 93 7.67 1.38 -9.81
C TRP A 93 7.11 2.56 -10.61
N GLN A 94 5.98 2.35 -11.26
CA GLN A 94 5.24 3.37 -11.98
C GLN A 94 3.89 3.60 -11.28
N PRO A 95 3.54 4.86 -10.94
CA PRO A 95 2.23 5.16 -10.38
C PRO A 95 1.10 4.71 -11.30
N LEU A 96 0.06 4.13 -10.69
CA LEU A 96 -1.19 3.91 -11.38
C LEU A 96 -1.86 5.26 -11.68
N THR A 97 -2.76 5.25 -12.66
CA THR A 97 -3.64 6.39 -12.98
C THR A 97 -5.02 6.22 -12.37
N GLN A 98 -5.44 4.98 -12.13
CA GLN A 98 -6.68 4.64 -11.44
C GLN A 98 -6.63 3.23 -10.88
N ALA A 99 -7.45 2.96 -9.87
CA ALA A 99 -7.77 1.62 -9.39
C ALA A 99 -9.26 1.55 -9.04
N GLY A 100 -9.89 0.40 -9.28
CA GLY A 100 -11.29 0.15 -9.02
C GLY A 100 -11.49 -1.13 -8.21
N ALA A 101 -12.45 -1.11 -7.29
CA ALA A 101 -12.86 -2.23 -6.46
C ALA A 101 -14.36 -2.48 -6.66
N ARG A 102 -14.72 -3.70 -7.09
CA ARG A 102 -16.09 -4.19 -7.12
C ARG A 102 -16.31 -5.22 -6.02
N PHE A 103 -17.12 -4.87 -5.03
CA PHE A 103 -17.32 -5.68 -3.83
C PHE A 103 -18.16 -6.93 -4.11
N SER A 104 -19.20 -6.86 -4.95
CA SER A 104 -20.05 -8.02 -5.29
C SER A 104 -19.27 -9.20 -5.92
N THR A 105 -18.20 -8.91 -6.65
CA THR A 105 -17.38 -9.91 -7.34
C THR A 105 -15.99 -10.07 -6.70
N ASN A 106 -15.76 -9.44 -5.56
CA ASN A 106 -14.45 -9.34 -4.91
C ASN A 106 -13.30 -8.92 -5.85
N THR A 107 -13.59 -8.10 -6.85
CA THR A 107 -12.63 -7.80 -7.93
C THR A 107 -11.95 -6.47 -7.72
N VAL A 108 -10.62 -6.46 -7.84
CA VAL A 108 -9.82 -5.24 -7.93
C VAL A 108 -9.26 -5.13 -9.34
N CYS A 109 -9.36 -3.97 -9.96
CA CYS A 109 -8.76 -3.71 -11.26
C CYS A 109 -7.87 -2.47 -11.21
N PHE A 110 -6.71 -2.56 -11.87
CA PHE A 110 -5.70 -1.51 -11.93
C PHE A 110 -5.67 -0.91 -13.34
N ASN A 111 -5.56 0.42 -13.43
CA ASN A 111 -5.57 1.17 -14.69
C ASN A 111 -6.75 0.80 -15.62
N GLY A 112 -7.96 0.73 -15.08
CA GLY A 112 -9.14 0.33 -15.83
C GLY A 112 -9.28 -1.18 -15.82
N LEU A 113 -9.21 -1.85 -16.97
CA LEU A 113 -9.26 -3.31 -17.09
C LEU A 113 -7.89 -3.90 -17.48
N ASP A 114 -6.82 -3.12 -17.33
CA ASP A 114 -5.47 -3.54 -17.74
C ASP A 114 -5.02 -4.80 -17.00
N PHE A 115 -5.28 -4.86 -15.70
CA PHE A 115 -5.11 -6.05 -14.88
C PHE A 115 -6.20 -6.08 -13.81
N CYS A 116 -6.93 -7.18 -13.72
CA CYS A 116 -7.92 -7.42 -12.67
C CYS A 116 -7.61 -8.70 -11.91
N VAL A 117 -8.01 -8.75 -10.64
CA VAL A 117 -7.85 -9.91 -9.77
C VAL A 117 -9.05 -10.04 -8.84
N VAL A 118 -9.49 -11.26 -8.59
CA VAL A 118 -10.44 -11.56 -7.52
C VAL A 118 -9.66 -11.69 -6.20
N ASN A 119 -9.82 -10.75 -5.28
CA ASN A 119 -9.05 -10.67 -4.04
C ASN A 119 -9.93 -10.27 -2.85
N PRO A 120 -10.69 -11.23 -2.27
CA PRO A 120 -11.55 -10.96 -1.13
C PRO A 120 -10.77 -10.50 0.11
N ASN A 121 -9.55 -10.99 0.32
CA ASN A 121 -8.73 -10.60 1.48
C ASN A 121 -8.41 -9.10 1.46
N TYR A 122 -8.01 -8.58 0.30
CA TYR A 122 -7.77 -7.16 0.12
C TYR A 122 -9.04 -6.33 0.34
N LEU A 123 -10.17 -6.74 -0.27
CA LEU A 123 -11.41 -5.97 -0.17
C LEU A 123 -12.07 -6.01 1.20
N ASN A 124 -11.87 -7.11 1.95
CA ASN A 124 -12.24 -7.18 3.35
C ASN A 124 -11.45 -6.15 4.17
N SER A 125 -10.15 -6.03 3.95
CA SER A 125 -9.32 -5.01 4.60
C SER A 125 -9.75 -3.59 4.23
N VAL A 126 -9.98 -3.30 2.94
CA VAL A 126 -10.49 -1.99 2.49
C VAL A 126 -11.82 -1.65 3.16
N SER A 127 -12.74 -2.62 3.22
CA SER A 127 -14.05 -2.44 3.87
C SER A 127 -13.94 -2.19 5.36
N GLN A 128 -13.04 -2.90 6.05
CA GLN A 128 -12.83 -2.70 7.50
C GLN A 128 -12.23 -1.33 7.79
N SER A 129 -11.21 -0.91 7.02
CA SER A 129 -10.54 0.37 7.21
C SER A 129 -11.41 1.59 6.85
N ASN A 130 -12.39 1.41 5.95
CA ASN A 130 -13.23 2.50 5.44
C ASN A 130 -14.73 2.18 5.51
N ALA A 131 -15.17 1.51 6.58
CA ALA A 131 -16.51 0.93 6.69
C ALA A 131 -17.66 1.89 6.34
N THR A 132 -17.60 3.14 6.80
CA THR A 132 -18.63 4.14 6.49
C THR A 132 -18.66 4.51 5.00
N ALA A 133 -17.49 4.63 4.37
CA ALA A 133 -17.38 5.03 2.97
C ALA A 133 -17.71 3.89 2.01
N THR A 134 -17.49 2.63 2.42
CA THR A 134 -17.77 1.44 1.61
C THR A 134 -19.13 0.79 1.93
N ALA A 135 -19.81 1.23 2.99
CA ALA A 135 -21.12 0.68 3.36
C ALA A 135 -22.12 0.81 2.20
N GLN A 136 -22.72 -0.33 1.83
CA GLN A 136 -23.72 -0.45 0.75
C GLN A 136 -23.20 -0.07 -0.65
N ARG A 137 -21.88 0.05 -0.83
CA ARG A 137 -21.26 0.35 -2.12
C ARG A 137 -20.90 -0.95 -2.83
N ASP A 138 -21.18 -1.01 -4.13
CA ASP A 138 -20.68 -2.10 -4.96
C ASP A 138 -19.39 -1.70 -5.66
N LEU A 139 -19.29 -0.46 -6.13
CA LEU A 139 -18.13 0.01 -6.88
C LEU A 139 -17.48 1.21 -6.19
N VAL A 140 -16.18 1.12 -5.96
CA VAL A 140 -15.33 2.26 -5.60
C VAL A 140 -14.24 2.38 -6.65
N ARG A 141 -13.94 3.60 -7.10
CA ARG A 141 -12.76 3.85 -7.92
C ARG A 141 -12.04 5.08 -7.41
N VAL A 142 -10.72 5.00 -7.45
CA VAL A 142 -9.81 6.10 -7.18
C VAL A 142 -9.08 6.46 -8.46
N HIS A 143 -8.90 7.75 -8.69
CA HIS A 143 -7.96 8.28 -9.66
C HIS A 143 -6.75 8.84 -8.92
N PHE A 144 -5.59 8.72 -9.56
CA PHE A 144 -4.34 9.22 -9.04
C PHE A 144 -3.86 10.38 -9.90
N GLY A 145 -3.51 11.49 -9.25
CA GLY A 145 -2.90 12.64 -9.88
C GLY A 145 -1.47 12.35 -10.35
N ALA A 146 -0.83 13.34 -10.99
CA ALA A 146 0.52 13.21 -11.53
C ALA A 146 1.61 12.94 -10.45
N ASP A 147 1.32 13.26 -9.19
CA ASP A 147 2.19 12.99 -8.04
C ASP A 147 1.95 11.60 -7.39
N GLY A 148 1.04 10.81 -7.99
CA GLY A 148 0.66 9.47 -7.55
C GLY A 148 -0.29 9.44 -6.36
N ARG A 149 -0.78 10.60 -5.87
CA ARG A 149 -1.77 10.68 -4.79
C ARG A 149 -3.18 10.60 -5.34
N VAL A 150 -4.11 10.14 -4.50
CA VAL A 150 -5.54 10.16 -4.83
C VAL A 150 -6.01 11.61 -5.02
N ASP A 151 -6.54 11.94 -6.19
CA ASP A 151 -7.15 13.25 -6.48
C ASP A 151 -8.69 13.18 -6.52
N ILE A 152 -9.23 12.02 -6.92
CA ILE A 152 -10.67 11.79 -7.05
C ILE A 152 -11.00 10.39 -6.54
N THR A 153 -12.04 10.30 -5.72
CA THR A 153 -12.71 9.04 -5.37
C THR A 153 -14.17 9.11 -5.81
N CYS A 154 -14.67 8.02 -6.39
CA CYS A 154 -16.08 7.88 -6.75
C CYS A 154 -16.67 6.56 -6.25
N TYR A 155 -18.00 6.55 -6.21
CA TYR A 155 -18.81 5.45 -5.72
C TYR A 155 -19.93 5.16 -6.71
N ASP A 156 -20.15 3.88 -7.01
CA ASP A 156 -21.26 3.37 -7.82
C ASP A 156 -21.48 4.17 -9.11
N ASP A 157 -22.69 4.69 -9.33
CA ASP A 157 -23.07 5.48 -10.51
C ASP A 157 -22.22 6.75 -10.66
N GLY A 158 -21.70 7.30 -9.56
CA GLY A 158 -20.77 8.43 -9.58
C GLY A 158 -19.49 8.14 -10.37
N CYS A 159 -19.10 6.87 -10.48
CA CYS A 159 -17.93 6.48 -11.27
C CYS A 159 -18.13 6.55 -12.79
N ALA A 160 -19.39 6.44 -13.26
CA ALA A 160 -19.69 6.62 -14.68
C ALA A 160 -19.55 8.09 -15.12
N LEU A 161 -19.78 9.04 -14.20
CA LEU A 161 -19.66 10.48 -14.47
C LEU A 161 -18.20 10.92 -14.60
N ILE A 162 -17.31 10.35 -13.79
CA ILE A 162 -15.90 10.73 -13.76
C ILE A 162 -15.14 10.19 -14.98
N GLN A 163 -15.54 9.04 -15.50
CA GLN A 163 -14.95 8.47 -16.71
C GLN A 163 -15.15 9.35 -17.96
N LYS A 164 -16.18 10.22 -17.96
CA LYS A 164 -16.45 11.20 -19.03
C LYS A 164 -15.67 12.50 -18.86
N LEU A 165 -15.15 12.79 -17.67
CA LEU A 165 -14.43 14.02 -17.32
C LEU A 165 -12.92 13.84 -17.33
N ALA A 166 -12.41 12.60 -17.38
CA ALA A 166 -10.99 12.35 -17.56
C ALA A 166 -10.53 12.99 -18.89
N PRO A 167 -9.46 13.82 -18.88
CA PRO A 167 -9.02 14.50 -20.08
C PRO A 167 -8.69 13.46 -21.15
N VAL A 168 -9.38 13.54 -22.29
CA VAL A 168 -8.94 12.92 -23.53
C VAL A 168 -7.54 13.45 -23.77
N LYS A 169 -6.53 12.59 -23.67
CA LYS A 169 -5.18 12.92 -24.13
C LYS A 169 -5.31 13.34 -25.59
N LYS A 170 -5.15 14.64 -25.86
CA LYS A 170 -4.90 15.15 -27.21
C LYS A 170 -3.50 14.74 -27.64
#